data_AF-A0A536ZMM0-F1
#
_entry.id   AF-A0A536ZMM0-F1
#
_cell.length_a   1.000
_cell.length_b   1.000
_cell.length_c   1.000
_cell.angle_alpha   90.00
_cell.angle_beta   90.00
_cell.angle_gamma   90.00
#
_symmetry.space_group_name_H-M   'P 1'
#
loop_
_entity.id
_entity.type
_entity.pdbx_description
1 polymer ?
#
loop_
_entity_poly.entity_id
_entity_poly.type
_entity_poly.pdbx_seq_one_letter_code
_entity_poly.pdbx_strand_id
1 'polypeptide(L)'
;MVVAPYAATIFLSSFLLFLVQPIIAKQILPWFGGSAGVWTTCLVFFQSVLLAGYAYADWTTRLGPRRQAYLHVALLAVSLACLPIIASSSWKPQGNEEPVLRILLLLVATIGLPYFLLSTTTPLLQAWYWRRFQSAVPYRLFALSNFASLLALLGFPLLFEPVFDLRQLGWSWSFVYGGFAVLCAAVGLMSANGVTERGEKPARVGPVALSDQLLWLGLSAMGS
;
A
#
# COMPACT_ATOMS: atom_id res chain seq x y z
N MET A 1 -23.39 -11.02 0.88
CA MET A 1 -23.14 -9.88 -0.04
C MET A 1 -22.09 -8.88 0.45
N VAL A 2 -21.90 -8.65 1.76
CA VAL A 2 -21.00 -7.59 2.28
C VAL A 2 -19.48 -7.89 2.15
N VAL A 3 -19.08 -9.15 1.92
CA VAL A 3 -17.65 -9.54 1.82
C VAL A 3 -17.04 -9.23 0.44
N ALA A 4 -17.85 -9.19 -0.61
CA ALA A 4 -17.39 -8.94 -1.99
C ALA A 4 -16.60 -7.62 -2.15
N PRO A 5 -17.07 -6.46 -1.64
CA PRO A 5 -16.30 -5.22 -1.76
C PRO A 5 -14.99 -5.28 -0.97
N TYR A 6 -14.94 -5.91 0.21
CA TYR A 6 -13.69 -6.11 0.95
C TYR A 6 -12.69 -6.97 0.17
N ALA A 7 -13.16 -8.09 -0.41
CA ALA A 7 -12.33 -8.98 -1.21
C ALA A 7 -11.77 -8.27 -2.45
N ALA A 8 -12.61 -7.50 -3.16
CA ALA A 8 -12.19 -6.71 -4.32
C ALA A 8 -11.16 -5.65 -3.93
N THR A 9 -11.37 -4.90 -2.84
CA THR A 9 -10.40 -3.89 -2.37
C THR A 9 -9.06 -4.50 -1.99
N ILE A 10 -9.06 -5.63 -1.26
CA ILE A 10 -7.82 -6.35 -0.92
C ILE A 10 -7.10 -6.83 -2.17
N PHE A 11 -7.82 -7.46 -3.10
CA PHE A 11 -7.25 -7.95 -4.34
C PHE A 11 -6.62 -6.82 -5.15
N LEU A 12 -7.36 -5.74 -5.41
CA LEU A 12 -6.87 -4.59 -6.18
C LEU A 12 -5.67 -3.94 -5.49
N SER A 13 -5.73 -3.76 -4.17
CA SER A 13 -4.65 -3.12 -3.43
C SER A 13 -3.35 -3.92 -3.52
N SER A 14 -3.39 -5.21 -3.21
CA SER A 14 -2.22 -6.09 -3.26
C SER A 14 -1.69 -6.25 -4.67
N PHE A 15 -2.58 -6.39 -5.66
CA PHE A 15 -2.17 -6.45 -7.07
C PHE A 15 -1.44 -5.17 -7.49
N LEU A 16 -2.00 -3.99 -7.22
CA LEU A 16 -1.39 -2.70 -7.58
C LEU A 16 -0.07 -2.45 -6.84
N LEU A 17 0.00 -2.78 -5.54
CA LEU A 17 1.17 -2.59 -4.69
C LEU A 17 2.37 -3.41 -5.18
N PHE A 18 2.13 -4.64 -5.64
CA PHE A 18 3.19 -5.50 -6.17
C PHE A 18 3.49 -5.24 -7.64
N LEU A 19 2.51 -4.81 -8.44
CA LEU A 19 2.72 -4.51 -9.85
C LEU A 19 3.51 -3.21 -10.06
N VAL A 20 3.37 -2.23 -9.17
CA VAL A 20 4.02 -0.92 -9.35
C VAL A 20 5.53 -0.96 -9.16
N GLN A 21 6.04 -1.86 -8.31
CA GLN A 21 7.47 -2.00 -8.03
C GLN A 21 8.27 -2.31 -9.31
N PRO A 22 7.94 -3.35 -10.11
CA PRO A 22 8.64 -3.64 -11.35
C PRO A 22 8.38 -2.58 -12.45
N ILE A 23 7.19 -1.97 -12.50
CA ILE A 23 6.91 -0.86 -13.44
C ILE A 23 7.89 0.29 -13.21
N ILE A 24 8.00 0.75 -11.96
CA ILE A 24 8.85 1.89 -11.60
C ILE A 24 10.33 1.52 -11.75
N ALA A 25 10.73 0.32 -11.32
CA ALA A 25 12.09 -0.17 -11.52
C ALA A 25 12.50 -0.12 -13.00
N LYS A 26 11.62 -0.56 -13.91
CA LYS A 26 11.86 -0.52 -15.35
C LYS A 26 11.84 0.90 -15.93
N GLN A 27 11.03 1.82 -15.40
CA GLN A 27 11.01 3.23 -15.82
C GLN A 27 12.33 3.96 -15.49
N ILE A 28 12.91 3.71 -14.31
CA ILE A 28 14.12 4.41 -13.86
C ILE A 28 15.42 3.74 -14.36
N LEU A 29 15.34 2.46 -14.76
CA LEU A 29 16.48 1.66 -15.22
C LEU A 29 17.33 2.35 -16.31
N PRO A 30 16.76 3.00 -17.35
CA PRO A 30 17.55 3.66 -18.40
C PRO A 30 18.33 4.89 -17.90
N TRP A 31 17.96 5.47 -16.75
CA TRP A 31 18.58 6.69 -16.23
C TRP A 31 19.63 6.41 -15.15
N PHE A 32 19.35 5.44 -14.28
CA PHE A 32 20.21 5.12 -13.13
C PHE A 32 21.00 3.82 -13.32
N GLY A 33 20.69 3.03 -14.36
CA GLY A 33 21.32 1.75 -14.64
C GLY A 33 20.78 0.60 -13.76
N GLY A 34 21.24 -0.62 -14.04
CA GLY A 34 20.83 -1.84 -13.36
C GLY A 34 21.73 -2.27 -12.19
N SER A 35 22.38 -1.32 -11.51
CA SER A 35 23.31 -1.67 -10.43
C SER A 35 22.56 -2.17 -9.19
N ALA A 36 23.24 -3.00 -8.38
CA ALA A 36 22.70 -3.49 -7.12
C ALA A 36 22.32 -2.36 -6.14
N GLY A 37 23.00 -1.21 -6.22
CA GLY A 37 22.72 -0.03 -5.40
C GLY A 37 21.36 0.62 -5.73
N VAL A 38 21.02 0.71 -7.02
CA VAL A 38 19.72 1.25 -7.47
C VAL A 38 18.58 0.36 -6.99
N TRP A 39 18.73 -0.95 -7.19
CA TRP A 39 17.77 -1.96 -6.74
C TRP A 39 17.55 -1.89 -5.22
N THR A 40 18.63 -1.88 -4.44
CA THR A 40 18.57 -1.82 -2.97
C THR A 40 17.92 -0.52 -2.50
N THR A 41 18.21 0.61 -3.14
CA THR A 41 17.59 1.91 -2.81
C THR A 41 16.07 1.86 -3.01
N CYS A 42 15.61 1.27 -4.11
CA CYS A 42 14.18 1.10 -4.38
C CYS A 42 13.52 0.19 -3.34
N LEU A 43 14.15 -0.93 -3.00
CA LEU A 43 13.65 -1.83 -1.96
C LEU A 43 13.55 -1.14 -0.60
N VAL A 44 14.59 -0.40 -0.18
CA VAL A 44 14.57 0.35 1.08
C VAL A 44 13.41 1.35 1.10
N PHE A 45 13.18 2.07 0.01
CA PHE A 45 12.02 2.96 -0.10
C PHE A 45 10.70 2.20 0.05
N PHE A 46 10.47 1.16 -0.76
CA PHE A 46 9.21 0.42 -0.75
C PHE A 46 8.93 -0.23 0.60
N GLN A 47 9.94 -0.78 1.28
CA GLN A 47 9.77 -1.36 2.60
C GLN A 47 9.55 -0.32 3.69
N SER A 48 10.25 0.82 3.61
CA SER A 48 10.05 1.91 4.57
C SER A 48 8.64 2.49 4.46
N VAL A 49 8.14 2.70 3.25
CA VAL A 49 6.78 3.24 3.03
C VAL A 49 5.71 2.20 3.38
N LEU A 50 5.96 0.91 3.15
CA LEU A 50 5.07 -0.17 3.60
C LEU A 50 4.94 -0.15 5.13
N LEU A 51 6.07 -0.10 5.84
CA LEU A 51 6.09 0.00 7.29
C LEU A 51 5.39 1.27 7.80
N ALA A 52 5.63 2.42 7.15
CA ALA A 52 4.97 3.68 7.48
C ALA A 52 3.44 3.58 7.32
N GLY A 53 2.96 2.88 6.28
CA GLY A 53 1.53 2.64 6.09
C GLY A 53 0.93 1.78 7.21
N TYR A 54 1.66 0.78 7.69
CA TYR A 54 1.21 -0.04 8.82
C TYR A 54 1.15 0.78 10.11
N ALA A 55 2.18 1.59 10.39
CA ALA A 55 2.21 2.50 11.53
C ALA A 55 1.05 3.52 11.46
N TYR A 56 0.77 4.06 10.29
CA TYR A 56 -0.39 4.92 10.06
C TYR A 56 -1.71 4.19 10.35
N ALA A 57 -1.88 2.96 9.86
CA ALA A 57 -3.11 2.22 10.06
C ALA A 57 -3.36 1.95 11.56
N ASP A 58 -2.32 1.58 12.32
CA ASP A 58 -2.39 1.43 13.77
C ASP A 58 -2.73 2.75 14.46
N TRP A 59 -1.97 3.82 14.17
CA TRP A 59 -2.15 5.10 14.84
C TRP A 59 -3.54 5.70 14.57
N THR A 60 -4.04 5.60 13.34
CA THR A 60 -5.36 6.13 12.97
C THR A 60 -6.52 5.37 13.59
N THR A 61 -6.32 4.15 14.10
CA THR A 61 -7.37 3.44 14.85
C THR A 61 -7.82 4.23 16.10
N ARG A 62 -6.95 5.09 16.65
CA ARG A 62 -7.19 5.92 17.84
C ARG A 62 -8.08 7.13 17.58
N LEU A 63 -8.23 7.54 16.32
CA LEU A 63 -9.03 8.73 15.93
C LEU A 63 -10.55 8.48 15.94
N GLY A 64 -10.97 7.23 16.08
CA GLY A 64 -12.35 6.79 15.97
C GLY A 64 -12.79 6.54 14.51
N PRO A 65 -13.81 5.70 14.27
CA PRO A 65 -14.10 5.15 12.93
C PRO A 65 -14.39 6.20 11.86
N ARG A 66 -15.19 7.23 12.19
CA ARG A 66 -15.58 8.28 11.23
C ARG A 66 -14.40 9.16 10.84
N ARG A 67 -13.62 9.63 11.82
CA ARG A 67 -12.45 10.49 11.56
C ARG A 67 -11.37 9.74 10.78
N GLN A 68 -11.14 8.46 11.11
CA GLN A 68 -10.24 7.58 10.36
C GLN A 68 -10.69 7.44 8.89
N ALA A 69 -11.97 7.18 8.66
CA ALA A 69 -12.51 7.05 7.30
C ALA A 69 -12.37 8.36 6.51
N TYR A 70 -12.79 9.51 7.07
CA TYR A 70 -12.66 10.80 6.38
C TYR A 70 -11.22 11.19 6.08
N LEU A 71 -10.30 10.97 7.04
CA LEU A 71 -8.88 11.25 6.84
C LEU A 71 -8.32 10.37 5.72
N HIS A 72 -8.64 9.08 5.71
CA HIS A 72 -8.16 8.16 4.68
C HIS A 72 -8.74 8.50 3.29
N VAL A 73 -10.04 8.84 3.20
CA VAL A 73 -10.69 9.30 1.97
C VAL A 73 -10.07 10.59 1.45
N ALA A 74 -9.76 11.54 2.34
CA ALA A 74 -9.10 12.78 1.96
C ALA A 74 -7.70 12.52 1.39
N LEU A 75 -6.92 11.62 2.02
CA LEU A 75 -5.61 11.24 1.49
C LEU A 75 -5.71 10.51 0.14
N LEU A 76 -6.70 9.62 -0.04
CA LEU A 76 -6.98 8.99 -1.32
C LEU A 76 -7.29 10.04 -2.40
N ALA A 77 -8.12 11.03 -2.11
CA ALA A 77 -8.42 12.11 -3.04
C ALA A 77 -7.16 12.92 -3.42
N VAL A 78 -6.33 13.27 -2.43
CA VAL A 78 -5.05 13.96 -2.68
C VAL A 78 -4.11 13.10 -3.52
N SER A 79 -4.07 11.79 -3.30
CA SER A 79 -3.21 10.89 -4.07
C SER A 79 -3.57 10.78 -5.55
N LEU A 80 -4.82 11.06 -5.91
CA LEU A 80 -5.23 11.12 -7.32
C LEU A 80 -4.57 12.27 -8.07
N ALA A 81 -4.18 13.35 -7.37
CA ALA A 81 -3.43 14.45 -7.95
C ALA A 81 -1.97 14.08 -8.28
N CYS A 82 -1.46 12.97 -7.73
CA CYS A 82 -0.12 12.45 -8.07
C CYS A 82 -0.11 11.61 -9.36
N LEU A 83 -1.28 11.37 -9.98
CA LEU A 83 -1.38 10.59 -11.21
C LEU A 83 -1.13 11.47 -12.45
N PRO A 84 -0.56 10.91 -13.54
CA PRO A 84 -0.15 9.52 -13.69
C PRO A 84 1.24 9.24 -13.08
N ILE A 85 1.45 7.99 -12.66
CA ILE A 85 2.73 7.50 -12.11
C ILE A 85 3.79 7.28 -13.20
N ILE A 86 4.13 8.36 -13.89
CA ILE A 86 5.12 8.39 -14.97
C ILE A 86 6.28 9.26 -14.50
N ALA A 87 7.46 8.67 -14.40
CA ALA A 87 8.66 9.43 -14.10
C ALA A 87 8.92 10.46 -15.23
N SER A 88 8.93 11.75 -14.86
CA SER A 88 9.26 12.83 -15.80
C SER A 88 10.74 12.78 -16.18
N SER A 89 11.06 13.08 -17.44
CA SER A 89 12.43 13.19 -17.94
C SER A 89 13.27 14.25 -17.22
N SER A 90 12.63 15.20 -16.52
CA SER A 90 13.29 16.18 -15.64
C SER A 90 14.07 15.54 -14.48
N TRP A 91 13.75 14.30 -14.10
CA TRP A 91 14.44 13.59 -13.03
C TRP A 91 15.75 12.92 -13.46
N LYS A 92 16.03 12.89 -14.77
CA LYS A 92 17.26 12.31 -15.32
C LYS A 92 18.50 12.98 -14.67
N PRO A 93 19.44 12.20 -14.12
CA PRO A 93 20.66 12.76 -13.53
C PRO A 93 21.46 13.54 -14.56
N GLN A 94 21.95 14.72 -14.18
CA GLN A 94 22.80 15.56 -15.04
C GLN A 94 24.30 15.33 -14.83
N GLY A 95 24.68 14.36 -13.99
CA GLY A 95 26.07 13.93 -13.77
C GLY A 95 26.70 14.38 -12.45
N ASN A 96 26.13 15.36 -11.75
CA ASN A 96 26.64 15.91 -10.48
C ASN A 96 25.81 15.54 -9.23
N GLU A 97 24.79 14.71 -9.37
CA GLU A 97 23.84 14.40 -8.29
C GLU A 97 24.16 13.06 -7.63
N GLU A 98 23.94 12.98 -6.30
CA GLU A 98 23.97 11.72 -5.55
C GLU A 98 22.84 10.78 -6.03
N PRO A 99 23.16 9.62 -6.66
CA PRO A 99 22.16 8.77 -7.31
C PRO A 99 21.09 8.25 -6.35
N VAL A 100 21.47 7.90 -5.12
CA VAL A 100 20.58 7.35 -4.10
C VAL A 100 19.50 8.35 -3.71
N LEU A 101 19.90 9.58 -3.35
CA LEU A 101 18.97 10.62 -2.93
C LEU A 101 18.02 10.99 -4.08
N ARG A 102 18.53 11.06 -5.31
CA ARG A 102 17.71 11.36 -6.49
C ARG A 102 16.64 10.29 -6.75
N ILE A 103 16.99 9.01 -6.61
CA ILE A 103 16.03 7.90 -6.71
C ILE A 103 14.95 8.03 -5.63
N LEU A 104 15.34 8.25 -4.37
CA LEU A 104 14.39 8.40 -3.27
C LEU A 104 13.42 9.57 -3.51
N LEU A 105 13.92 10.74 -3.94
CA LEU A 105 13.10 11.90 -4.26
C LEU A 105 12.16 11.64 -5.43
N LEU A 106 12.64 10.97 -6.49
CA LEU A 106 11.81 10.55 -7.62
C LEU A 106 10.68 9.64 -7.15
N LEU A 107 10.99 8.62 -6.35
CA LEU A 107 10.01 7.67 -5.83
C LEU A 107 8.97 8.34 -4.93
N VAL A 108 9.40 9.22 -4.02
CA VAL A 108 8.51 10.02 -3.17
C VAL A 108 7.56 10.87 -4.03
N ALA A 109 8.09 11.60 -5.00
CA ALA A 109 7.33 12.53 -5.83
C ALA A 109 6.36 11.84 -6.80
N THR A 110 6.70 10.64 -7.27
CA THR A 110 5.91 9.92 -8.28
C THR A 110 4.91 8.95 -7.67
N ILE A 111 5.35 8.09 -6.76
CA ILE A 111 4.56 6.95 -6.28
C ILE A 111 4.42 6.90 -4.75
N GLY A 112 5.10 7.78 -4.01
CA GLY A 112 5.14 7.74 -2.55
C GLY A 112 3.76 7.73 -1.90
N LEU A 113 2.90 8.70 -2.22
CA LEU A 113 1.58 8.77 -1.62
C LEU A 113 0.64 7.64 -2.08
N PRO A 114 0.51 7.31 -3.39
CA PRO A 114 -0.29 6.15 -3.81
C PRO A 114 0.17 4.82 -3.20
N TYR A 115 1.48 4.56 -3.18
CA TYR A 115 2.03 3.33 -2.59
C TYR A 115 1.81 3.28 -1.07
N PHE A 116 1.99 4.40 -0.38
CA PHE A 116 1.66 4.53 1.04
C PHE A 116 0.19 4.18 1.31
N LEU A 117 -0.76 4.68 0.52
CA LEU A 117 -2.16 4.37 0.75
C LEU A 117 -2.52 2.92 0.43
N LEU A 118 -1.93 2.34 -0.62
CA LEU A 118 -2.07 0.91 -0.90
C LEU A 118 -1.58 0.07 0.30
N SER A 119 -0.42 0.38 0.86
CA SER A 119 0.13 -0.39 1.98
C SER A 119 -0.73 -0.32 3.24
N THR A 120 -1.48 0.77 3.45
CA THR A 120 -2.40 0.88 4.59
C THR A 120 -3.66 0.00 4.46
N THR A 121 -3.97 -0.50 3.26
CA THR A 121 -5.27 -1.14 2.97
C THR A 121 -5.49 -2.42 3.76
N THR A 122 -4.49 -3.30 3.81
CA THR A 122 -4.59 -4.57 4.53
C THR A 122 -4.88 -4.37 6.02
N PRO A 123 -4.07 -3.62 6.79
CA PRO A 123 -4.35 -3.41 8.21
C PRO A 123 -5.63 -2.61 8.46
N LEU A 124 -5.96 -1.61 7.61
CA LEU A 124 -7.21 -0.86 7.75
C LEU A 124 -8.44 -1.74 7.53
N LEU A 125 -8.45 -2.57 6.48
CA LEU A 125 -9.56 -3.48 6.24
C LEU A 125 -9.69 -4.53 7.32
N GLN A 126 -8.58 -5.01 7.89
CA GLN A 126 -8.62 -5.89 9.06
C GLN A 126 -9.29 -5.20 10.26
N ALA A 127 -8.90 -3.97 10.57
CA ALA A 127 -9.49 -3.19 11.65
C ALA A 127 -10.98 -2.89 11.41
N TRP A 128 -11.35 -2.52 10.18
CA TRP A 128 -12.73 -2.23 9.78
C TRP A 128 -13.60 -3.48 9.82
N TYR A 129 -13.10 -4.62 9.32
CA TYR A 129 -13.80 -5.90 9.34
C TYR A 129 -14.05 -6.37 10.77
N TRP A 130 -13.02 -6.37 11.61
CA TRP A 130 -13.16 -6.74 13.02
C TRP A 130 -14.20 -5.86 13.72
N ARG A 131 -14.12 -4.54 13.55
CA ARG A 131 -15.08 -3.61 14.16
C ARG A 131 -16.52 -3.86 13.70
N ARG A 132 -16.72 -4.15 12.40
CA ARG A 132 -18.05 -4.30 11.80
C ARG A 132 -18.72 -5.65 12.10
N PHE A 133 -17.93 -6.73 12.17
CA PHE A 133 -18.44 -8.10 12.29
C PHE A 133 -18.10 -8.78 13.63
N GLN A 134 -17.25 -8.17 14.47
CA GLN A 134 -16.74 -8.75 15.73
C GLN A 134 -16.19 -10.18 15.55
N SER A 135 -15.56 -10.41 14.40
CA SER A 135 -15.03 -11.70 13.99
C SER A 135 -13.67 -11.51 13.34
N ALA A 136 -12.80 -12.52 13.51
CA ALA A 136 -11.54 -12.58 12.79
C ALA A 136 -11.78 -12.50 11.28
N VAL A 137 -10.84 -11.85 10.58
CA VAL A 137 -10.86 -11.78 9.12
C VAL A 137 -10.68 -13.19 8.57
N PRO A 138 -11.54 -13.64 7.62
CA PRO A 138 -11.41 -14.95 7.03
C PRO A 138 -10.03 -15.13 6.38
N TYR A 139 -9.35 -16.24 6.70
CA TYR A 139 -8.05 -16.59 6.11
C TYR A 139 -8.06 -16.54 4.57
N ARG A 140 -9.21 -16.82 3.95
CA ARG A 140 -9.41 -16.71 2.49
C ARG A 140 -9.10 -15.32 1.93
N LEU A 141 -9.32 -14.24 2.68
CA LEU A 141 -9.00 -12.88 2.24
C LEU A 141 -7.48 -12.64 2.23
N PHE A 142 -6.76 -13.24 3.17
CA PHE A 142 -5.28 -13.23 3.16
C PHE A 142 -4.73 -14.06 2.00
N ALA A 143 -5.28 -15.25 1.75
CA ALA A 143 -4.91 -16.06 0.60
C ALA A 143 -5.18 -15.33 -0.73
N LEU A 144 -6.32 -14.63 -0.83
CA LEU A 144 -6.66 -13.80 -2.00
C LEU A 144 -5.66 -12.66 -2.21
N SER A 145 -5.23 -12.00 -1.14
CA SER A 145 -4.19 -10.96 -1.18
C SER A 145 -2.88 -11.50 -1.76
N ASN A 146 -2.39 -12.63 -1.24
CA ASN A 146 -1.14 -13.23 -1.71
C ASN A 146 -1.24 -13.74 -3.15
N PHE A 147 -2.40 -14.29 -3.54
CA PHE A 147 -2.66 -14.68 -4.92
C PHE A 147 -2.62 -13.47 -5.86
N ALA A 148 -3.19 -12.33 -5.45
CA ALA A 148 -3.12 -11.08 -6.21
C ALA A 148 -1.66 -10.58 -6.36
N SER A 149 -0.87 -10.64 -5.29
CA SER A 149 0.57 -10.31 -5.33
C SER A 149 1.34 -11.21 -6.29
N LEU A 150 1.08 -12.52 -6.25
CA LEU A 150 1.70 -13.48 -7.15
C LEU A 150 1.32 -13.21 -8.62
N LEU A 151 0.04 -12.94 -8.88
CA LEU A 151 -0.44 -12.57 -10.20
C LEU A 151 0.20 -11.28 -10.72
N ALA A 152 0.42 -10.29 -9.87
CA ALA A 152 1.10 -9.06 -10.24
C ALA A 152 2.58 -9.32 -10.59
N LEU A 153 3.29 -10.07 -9.76
CA LEU A 153 4.72 -10.34 -9.94
C LEU A 153 5.01 -11.24 -11.15
N LEU A 154 4.23 -12.31 -11.34
CA LEU A 154 4.36 -13.18 -12.51
C LEU A 154 3.77 -12.56 -13.76
N GLY A 155 2.66 -11.85 -13.62
CA GLY A 155 2.00 -11.17 -14.73
C GLY A 155 2.86 -10.08 -15.33
N PHE A 156 3.72 -9.41 -14.54
CA PHE A 156 4.59 -8.35 -15.06
C PHE A 156 5.48 -8.84 -16.21
N PRO A 157 6.42 -9.79 -16.03
CA PRO A 157 7.28 -10.23 -17.12
C PRO A 157 6.57 -11.09 -18.17
N LEU A 158 5.51 -11.83 -17.81
CA LEU A 158 4.88 -12.79 -18.71
C LEU A 158 3.78 -12.19 -19.61
N LEU A 159 3.07 -11.15 -19.13
CA LEU A 159 1.88 -10.61 -19.78
C LEU A 159 1.99 -9.11 -19.99
N PHE A 160 2.35 -8.35 -18.96
CA PHE A 160 2.29 -6.89 -19.03
C PHE A 160 3.46 -6.30 -19.80
N GLU A 161 4.67 -6.77 -19.54
CA GLU A 161 5.91 -6.33 -20.18
C GLU A 161 5.95 -6.60 -21.69
N PRO A 162 5.51 -7.77 -22.21
CA PRO A 162 5.52 -8.03 -23.65
C PRO A 162 4.40 -7.31 -24.43
N VAL A 163 3.27 -7.01 -23.76
CA VAL A 163 2.05 -6.51 -24.43
C VAL A 163 1.94 -4.99 -24.36
N PHE A 164 2.45 -4.35 -23.30
CA PHE A 164 2.26 -2.92 -23.04
C PHE A 164 3.57 -2.15 -22.96
N ASP A 165 3.59 -0.95 -23.55
CA ASP A 165 4.65 0.01 -23.31
C ASP A 165 4.60 0.57 -21.88
N LEU A 166 5.75 1.04 -21.36
CA LEU A 166 5.83 1.63 -20.01
C LEU A 166 4.84 2.77 -19.76
N ARG A 167 4.59 3.60 -20.79
CA ARG A 167 3.62 4.69 -20.70
C ARG A 167 2.19 4.16 -20.57
N GLN A 168 1.85 3.11 -21.33
CA GLN A 168 0.55 2.46 -21.26
C GLN A 168 0.35 1.77 -19.89
N LEU A 169 1.40 1.14 -19.35
CA LEU A 169 1.36 0.57 -17.99
C LEU A 169 1.15 1.64 -16.93
N GLY A 170 1.85 2.77 -17.01
CA GLY A 170 1.68 3.89 -16.08
C GLY A 170 0.24 4.43 -16.07
N TRP A 171 -0.36 4.63 -17.25
CA TRP A 171 -1.76 5.07 -17.36
C TRP A 171 -2.75 4.00 -16.90
N SER A 172 -2.55 2.75 -17.30
CA SER A 172 -3.42 1.63 -16.93
C SER A 172 -3.41 1.42 -15.42
N TRP A 173 -2.23 1.42 -14.80
CA TRP A 173 -2.09 1.36 -13.35
C TRP A 173 -2.79 2.54 -12.67
N SER A 174 -2.61 3.77 -13.18
CA SER A 174 -3.25 4.98 -12.62
C SER A 174 -4.78 4.91 -12.71
N PHE A 175 -5.32 4.39 -13.81
CA PHE A 175 -6.75 4.21 -13.99
C PHE A 175 -7.33 3.18 -13.01
N VAL A 176 -6.68 2.01 -12.89
CA VAL A 176 -7.08 0.97 -11.94
C VAL A 176 -6.94 1.46 -10.49
N TYR A 177 -5.91 2.26 -10.19
CA TYR A 177 -5.76 2.93 -8.89
C TYR A 177 -6.90 3.90 -8.60
N GLY A 178 -7.37 4.67 -9.59
CA GLY A 178 -8.56 5.51 -9.45
C GLY A 178 -9.80 4.68 -9.05
N GLY A 179 -10.01 3.54 -9.71
CA GLY A 179 -11.06 2.59 -9.34
C GLY A 179 -10.90 2.02 -7.93
N PHE A 180 -9.67 1.65 -7.54
CA PHE A 180 -9.34 1.25 -6.18
C PHE A 180 -9.68 2.34 -5.16
N ALA A 181 -9.33 3.60 -5.42
CA ALA A 181 -9.56 4.71 -4.51
C ALA A 181 -11.06 4.90 -4.23
N VAL A 182 -11.89 4.84 -5.27
CA VAL A 182 -13.36 4.91 -5.13
C VAL A 182 -13.89 3.74 -4.31
N LEU A 183 -13.44 2.52 -4.62
CA LEU A 183 -13.88 1.32 -3.91
C LEU A 183 -13.46 1.33 -2.43
N CYS A 184 -12.21 1.73 -2.16
CA CYS A 184 -11.67 1.83 -0.79
C CYS A 184 -12.42 2.90 0.01
N ALA A 185 -12.69 4.06 -0.59
CA ALA A 185 -13.48 5.11 0.03
C ALA A 185 -14.90 4.63 0.38
N ALA A 186 -15.56 3.93 -0.54
CA ALA A 186 -16.88 3.36 -0.30
C ALA A 186 -16.86 2.37 0.89
N VAL A 187 -15.90 1.43 0.90
CA VAL A 187 -15.76 0.46 2.00
C VAL A 187 -15.47 1.13 3.34
N GLY A 188 -14.59 2.14 3.36
CA GLY A 188 -14.26 2.90 4.57
C GLY A 188 -15.47 3.64 5.14
N LEU A 189 -16.23 4.33 4.30
CA LEU A 189 -17.45 5.05 4.71
C LEU A 189 -18.57 4.10 5.16
N MET A 190 -18.78 2.99 4.44
CA MET A 190 -19.74 1.95 4.84
C MET A 190 -19.38 1.34 6.20
N SER A 191 -18.09 1.05 6.42
CA SER A 191 -17.63 0.50 7.69
C SER A 191 -17.74 1.50 8.84
N ALA A 192 -17.60 2.80 8.58
CA ALA A 192 -17.76 3.85 9.59
C ALA A 192 -19.23 4.05 9.99
N ASN A 193 -20.18 3.84 9.07
CA ASN A 193 -21.61 4.00 9.31
C ASN A 193 -22.29 2.72 9.85
N GLY A 194 -21.72 1.54 9.57
CA GLY A 194 -22.24 0.26 10.02
C GLY A 194 -21.89 -0.13 11.46
N VAL A 195 -21.24 0.76 12.22
CA VAL A 195 -20.98 0.57 13.65
C VAL A 195 -22.28 0.81 14.41
N THR A 196 -23.04 -0.25 14.66
CA THR A 196 -24.11 -0.20 15.66
C THR A 196 -23.48 0.19 16.99
N GLU A 197 -24.00 1.21 17.67
CA GLU A 197 -23.53 1.68 18.99
C GLU A 197 -23.71 0.64 20.14
N ARG A 198 -23.76 -0.66 19.83
CA ARG A 198 -23.63 -1.75 20.81
C ARG A 198 -22.15 -2.11 20.98
N GLY A 199 -21.37 -1.16 21.47
CA GLY A 199 -19.99 -1.41 21.85
C GLY A 199 -19.90 -1.70 23.35
N GLU A 200 -19.90 -2.98 23.72
CA GLU A 200 -19.26 -3.38 24.97
C GLU A 200 -17.82 -2.86 24.89
N LYS A 201 -17.41 -2.00 25.84
CA LYS A 201 -16.07 -1.41 25.83
C LYS A 201 -15.07 -2.58 25.78
N PRO A 202 -14.20 -2.67 24.75
CA PRO A 202 -13.19 -3.70 24.75
C PRO A 202 -12.41 -3.58 26.05
N ALA A 203 -12.23 -4.70 26.76
CA ALA A 203 -11.43 -4.76 27.96
C ALA A 203 -10.10 -4.05 27.65
N ARG A 204 -9.77 -3.01 28.41
CA ARG A 204 -8.52 -2.28 28.25
C ARG A 204 -7.40 -3.26 28.57
N VAL A 205 -6.85 -3.90 27.55
CA VAL A 205 -5.55 -4.56 27.66
C VAL A 205 -4.55 -3.45 27.97
N GLY A 206 -3.85 -3.57 29.09
CA GLY A 206 -2.81 -2.61 29.47
C GLY A 206 -1.74 -2.50 28.37
N PRO A 207 -0.98 -1.40 28.31
CA PRO A 207 0.12 -1.30 27.37
C PRO A 207 1.05 -2.50 27.52
N VAL A 208 1.38 -3.14 26.40
CA VAL A 208 2.32 -4.26 26.36
C VAL A 208 3.65 -3.80 26.92
N ALA A 209 4.24 -4.57 27.84
CA ALA A 209 5.50 -4.21 28.50
C ALA A 209 6.62 -4.03 27.47
N LEU A 210 7.55 -3.10 27.73
CA LEU A 210 8.70 -2.83 26.85
C LEU A 210 9.53 -4.10 26.60
N SER A 211 9.63 -4.97 27.61
CA SER A 211 10.30 -6.28 27.51
C SER A 211 9.68 -7.18 26.44
N ASP A 212 8.35 -7.23 26.38
CA ASP A 212 7.63 -8.06 25.41
C ASP A 212 7.76 -7.47 24.01
N GLN A 213 7.73 -6.14 23.87
CA GLN A 213 7.97 -5.46 22.59
C GLN A 213 9.39 -5.71 22.07
N LEU A 214 10.40 -5.60 22.93
CA LEU A 214 11.79 -5.87 22.60
C LEU A 214 12.02 -7.35 22.29
N LEU A 215 11.37 -8.25 23.03
CA LEU A 215 11.39 -9.69 22.77
C LEU A 215 10.77 -10.00 21.40
N TRP A 216 9.60 -9.43 21.09
CA TRP A 216 8.96 -9.60 19.78
C TRP A 216 9.79 -9.03 18.64
N LEU A 217 10.41 -7.86 18.83
CA LEU A 217 11.36 -7.28 17.89
C LEU A 217 12.56 -8.21 17.68
N GLY A 218 13.15 -8.71 18.77
CA GLY A 218 14.25 -9.68 18.72
C GLY A 218 13.86 -10.96 17.99
N LEU A 219 12.71 -11.56 18.34
CA LEU A 219 12.16 -12.75 17.67
C LEU A 219 11.90 -12.50 16.18
N SER A 220 11.42 -11.31 15.79
CA SER A 220 11.19 -10.96 14.39
C SER A 220 12.48 -10.73 13.59
N ALA A 221 13.58 -10.36 14.27
CA ALA A 221 14.88 -10.14 13.67
C ALA A 221 15.72 -11.43 13.55
N MET A 222 15.43 -12.44 14.37
CA MET A 222 16.04 -13.77 14.30
C MET A 222 15.42 -14.64 13.20
N GLY A 223 15.29 -14.08 11.99
CA GLY A 223 14.56 -14.67 10.85
C GLY A 223 14.71 -16.19 10.70
N SER A 224 13.61 -16.84 10.30
CA SER A 224 13.53 -18.25 9.90
C SER A 224 14.44 -18.58 8.72
#